data_AF-A0A4R2PF83-F1
#
_entry.id   AF-A0A4R2PF83-F1
#
_cell.length_a   1.000
_cell.length_b   1.000
_cell.length_c   1.000
_cell.angle_alpha   90.00
_cell.angle_beta   90.00
_cell.angle_gamma   90.00
#
_symmetry.space_group_name_H-M   'P 1'
#
loop_
_entity.id
_entity.type
_entity.pdbx_description
1 polymer ?
#
loop_
_entity_poly.entity_id
_entity_poly.type
_entity_poly.pdbx_seq_one_letter_code
_entity_poly.pdbx_strand_id
1 'polypeptide(L)'
;MSAAAGRPGARLWREARPVVAFAAVVLVLALLIRSLLVEPVALTGRSMLPTLLPGDRLWVTKYAYGYNRYSLPAGLVPVDGRLFARPVARGDLIAFRLLRGGGDTFVKRVIGLPGETVRLDRGRVLIDGRPVARTALPALVWPASSGLCPEGVAVSDGQCRVDRWREALPNGVAYQVLDVQKDGSDETTRAFQVPAGHLFVLGDNRDRSKDSRHPLSVGAGYVPLDRVLGRVDRVLYSRPPQAAPVWRLWGQRDERAFRPDRWWKEL
;
A
#
# COMPACT_ATOMS: atom_id res chain seq x y z
N MET A 1 25.72 -65.46 -17.55
CA MET A 1 24.59 -64.54 -17.29
C MET A 1 25.09 -63.44 -16.37
N SER A 2 25.37 -62.23 -16.89
CA SER A 2 25.85 -61.09 -16.09
C SER A 2 24.71 -60.07 -15.99
N ALA A 3 24.13 -59.93 -14.80
CA ALA A 3 23.13 -58.91 -14.53
C ALA A 3 23.83 -57.57 -14.29
N ALA A 4 23.66 -56.62 -15.21
CA ALA A 4 24.15 -55.27 -15.06
C ALA A 4 23.40 -54.58 -13.92
N ALA A 5 24.08 -54.39 -12.79
CA ALA A 5 23.60 -53.57 -11.69
C ALA A 5 23.46 -52.11 -12.16
N GLY A 6 22.24 -51.70 -12.49
CA GLY A 6 21.92 -50.33 -12.89
C GLY A 6 22.32 -49.34 -11.79
N ARG A 7 23.11 -48.33 -12.15
CA ARG A 7 23.61 -47.30 -11.23
C ARG A 7 22.45 -46.65 -10.46
N PRO A 8 22.40 -46.72 -9.11
CA PRO A 8 21.25 -46.31 -8.31
C PRO A 8 20.83 -44.85 -8.53
N GLY A 9 21.78 -43.96 -8.86
CA GLY A 9 21.50 -42.57 -9.21
C GLY A 9 20.61 -42.40 -10.45
N ALA A 10 20.79 -43.21 -11.50
CA ALA A 10 20.02 -43.07 -12.74
C ALA A 10 18.53 -43.41 -12.57
N ARG A 11 18.21 -44.29 -11.61
CA ARG A 11 16.83 -44.66 -11.27
C ARG A 11 16.16 -43.56 -10.43
N LEU A 12 16.89 -43.04 -9.44
CA LEU A 12 16.44 -41.95 -8.58
C LEU A 12 16.16 -40.65 -9.36
N TRP A 13 17.03 -40.27 -10.30
CA TRP A 13 16.83 -39.10 -11.16
C TRP A 13 15.62 -39.23 -12.08
N ARG A 14 15.32 -40.44 -12.55
CA ARG A 14 14.20 -40.71 -13.46
C ARG A 14 12.85 -40.59 -12.73
N GLU A 15 12.81 -40.97 -11.45
CA GLU A 15 11.63 -40.81 -10.57
C GLU A 15 11.50 -39.37 -10.03
N ALA A 16 12.62 -38.68 -9.78
CA ALA A 16 12.62 -37.28 -9.32
C ALA A 16 12.32 -36.27 -10.44
N ARG A 17 12.62 -36.58 -11.70
CA ARG A 17 12.41 -35.68 -12.85
C ARG A 17 11.00 -35.07 -12.95
N PRO A 18 9.89 -35.83 -12.85
CA PRO A 18 8.54 -35.24 -12.89
C PRO A 18 8.27 -34.30 -11.71
N VAL A 19 8.77 -34.63 -10.51
CA VAL A 19 8.59 -33.79 -9.32
C VAL A 19 9.36 -32.47 -9.46
N VAL A 20 10.63 -32.54 -9.91
CA VAL A 20 11.45 -31.36 -10.16
C VAL A 20 10.86 -30.49 -11.28
N ALA A 21 10.40 -31.10 -12.38
CA ALA A 21 9.76 -30.38 -13.47
C ALA A 21 8.47 -29.68 -13.00
N PHE A 22 7.63 -30.36 -12.23
CA PHE A 22 6.42 -29.76 -11.65
C PHE A 22 6.75 -28.59 -10.72
N ALA A 23 7.69 -28.78 -9.80
CA ALA A 23 8.14 -27.71 -8.90
C ALA A 23 8.70 -26.51 -9.66
N ALA A 24 9.47 -26.74 -10.72
CA ALA A 24 9.99 -25.68 -11.59
C ALA A 24 8.85 -24.92 -12.31
N VAL A 25 7.86 -25.63 -12.85
CA VAL A 25 6.68 -24.99 -13.49
C VAL A 25 5.91 -24.14 -12.49
N VAL A 26 5.65 -24.66 -11.28
CA VAL A 26 4.97 -23.91 -10.21
C VAL A 26 5.77 -22.67 -9.82
N LEU A 27 7.09 -22.79 -9.68
CA LEU A 27 7.97 -21.65 -9.38
C LEU A 27 7.92 -20.60 -10.48
N VAL A 28 8.05 -21.01 -11.75
CA VAL A 28 7.98 -20.10 -12.90
C VAL A 28 6.63 -19.41 -12.96
N LEU A 29 5.53 -20.14 -12.79
CA LEU A 29 4.19 -19.57 -12.78
C LEU A 29 4.00 -18.58 -11.62
N ALA A 30 4.48 -18.92 -10.42
CA ALA A 30 4.43 -18.03 -9.26
C ALA A 30 5.24 -16.74 -9.51
N LEU A 31 6.41 -16.83 -10.14
CA LEU A 31 7.22 -15.68 -10.53
C LEU A 31 6.54 -14.83 -11.61
N LEU A 32 5.91 -15.45 -12.61
CA LEU A 32 5.14 -14.76 -13.64
C LEU A 32 3.94 -14.02 -13.04
N ILE A 33 3.14 -14.69 -12.21
CA ILE A 33 2.00 -14.06 -11.52
C ILE A 33 2.48 -12.90 -10.65
N ARG A 34 3.55 -13.11 -9.87
CA ARG A 34 4.11 -12.07 -8.98
C ARG A 34 4.64 -10.86 -9.75
N SER A 35 5.17 -11.08 -10.94
CA SER A 35 5.79 -10.02 -11.73
C SER A 35 4.81 -9.29 -12.67
N LEU A 36 3.80 -10.00 -13.19
CA LEU A 36 2.87 -9.47 -14.18
C LEU A 36 1.51 -9.09 -13.60
N LEU A 37 1.06 -9.75 -12.54
CA LEU A 37 -0.30 -9.57 -12.04
C LEU A 37 -0.30 -8.84 -10.70
N VAL A 38 0.37 -9.40 -9.69
CA VAL A 38 0.15 -9.01 -8.30
C VAL A 38 1.42 -8.98 -7.47
N GLU A 39 1.66 -7.89 -6.75
CA GLU A 39 2.66 -7.83 -5.70
C GLU A 39 2.00 -7.77 -4.31
N PRO A 40 2.12 -8.80 -3.47
CA PRO A 40 1.63 -8.72 -2.10
C PRO A 40 2.53 -7.81 -1.27
N VAL A 41 1.99 -6.69 -0.79
CA VAL A 41 2.70 -5.70 0.04
C VAL A 41 2.20 -5.78 1.48
N ALA A 42 3.12 -5.86 2.45
CA ALA A 42 2.77 -5.80 3.87
C ALA A 42 2.81 -4.36 4.36
N LEU A 43 1.70 -3.88 4.93
CA LEU A 43 1.62 -2.53 5.46
C LEU A 43 1.96 -2.51 6.95
N THR A 44 3.03 -1.79 7.30
CA THR A 44 3.48 -1.60 8.69
C THR A 44 3.09 -0.22 9.24
N GLY A 45 3.00 0.78 8.35
CA GLY A 45 2.72 2.16 8.72
C GLY A 45 1.26 2.46 9.06
N ARG A 46 1.05 3.58 9.76
CA ARG A 46 -0.27 4.10 10.20
C ARG A 46 -0.79 5.27 9.35
N SER A 47 -0.08 5.63 8.29
CA SER A 47 -0.38 6.82 7.50
C SER A 47 -1.66 6.75 6.67
N MET A 48 -2.20 5.54 6.50
CA MET A 48 -3.39 5.28 5.69
C MET A 48 -4.61 4.94 6.55
N LEU A 49 -4.54 5.15 7.87
CA LEU A 49 -5.71 5.01 8.73
C LEU A 49 -6.80 6.03 8.31
N PRO A 50 -8.10 5.68 8.36
CA PRO A 50 -8.63 4.38 8.79
C PRO A 50 -8.77 3.37 7.63
N THR A 51 -8.50 3.78 6.39
CA THR A 51 -8.67 2.98 5.17
C THR A 51 -7.85 1.70 5.23
N LEU A 52 -6.54 1.84 5.50
CA LEU A 52 -5.60 0.74 5.67
C LEU A 52 -5.03 0.73 7.09
N LEU A 53 -4.95 -0.45 7.68
CA LEU A 53 -4.50 -0.68 9.03
C LEU A 53 -3.10 -1.30 9.02
N PRO A 54 -2.27 -1.03 10.04
CA PRO A 54 -1.07 -1.82 10.27
C PRO A 54 -1.42 -3.32 10.37
N GLY A 55 -0.68 -4.14 9.62
CA GLY A 55 -0.91 -5.57 9.51
C GLY A 55 -1.64 -6.01 8.25
N ASP A 56 -2.20 -5.08 7.47
CA ASP A 56 -2.83 -5.39 6.19
C ASP A 56 -1.81 -5.94 5.18
N ARG A 57 -2.25 -6.92 4.41
CA ARG A 57 -1.56 -7.47 3.25
C ARG A 57 -2.34 -7.08 2.01
N LEU A 58 -1.72 -6.26 1.19
CA LEU A 58 -2.37 -5.54 0.11
C LEU A 58 -2.19 -6.29 -1.20
N TRP A 59 -3.26 -6.34 -1.99
CA TRP A 59 -3.22 -6.78 -3.38
C TRP A 59 -2.87 -5.59 -4.26
N VAL A 60 -1.62 -5.54 -4.73
CA VAL A 60 -1.16 -4.50 -5.64
C VAL A 60 -1.21 -5.00 -7.08
N THR A 61 -2.12 -4.43 -7.85
CA THR A 61 -2.32 -4.76 -9.27
C THR A 61 -1.31 -3.99 -10.12
N LYS A 62 -0.34 -4.71 -10.68
CA LYS A 62 0.79 -4.11 -11.41
C LYS A 62 0.40 -3.61 -12.80
N TYR A 63 -0.48 -4.35 -13.49
CA TYR A 63 -0.93 -4.00 -14.84
C TYR A 63 -1.87 -2.77 -14.88
N ALA A 64 -2.36 -2.29 -13.74
CA ALA A 64 -3.31 -1.17 -13.67
C ALA A 64 -2.78 0.09 -14.37
N TYR A 65 -1.46 0.31 -14.33
CA TYR A 65 -0.79 1.47 -14.93
C TYR A 65 0.28 1.06 -15.96
N GLY A 66 0.23 -0.18 -16.46
CA GLY A 66 1.27 -0.75 -17.30
C GLY A 66 2.54 -1.13 -16.53
N TYR A 67 3.50 -1.71 -17.24
CA TYR A 67 4.71 -2.31 -16.68
C TYR A 67 5.91 -1.38 -16.83
N ASN A 68 6.65 -1.18 -15.74
CA ASN A 68 7.91 -0.43 -15.68
C ASN A 68 9.08 -1.34 -15.34
N ARG A 69 10.29 -0.77 -15.25
CA ARG A 69 11.50 -1.48 -14.78
C ARG A 69 11.33 -2.21 -13.45
N TYR A 70 10.44 -1.76 -12.56
CA TYR A 70 10.18 -2.39 -11.25
C TYR A 70 9.12 -3.51 -11.30
N SER A 71 8.66 -3.88 -12.50
CA SER A 71 7.63 -4.90 -12.67
C SER A 71 8.19 -6.31 -12.60
N LEU A 72 9.36 -6.58 -13.21
CA LEU A 72 10.07 -7.85 -13.05
C LEU A 72 11.08 -7.81 -11.88
N PRO A 73 11.36 -8.97 -11.24
CA PRO A 73 12.45 -9.09 -10.28
C PRO A 73 13.78 -8.57 -10.84
N ALA A 74 14.61 -8.00 -9.96
CA ALA A 74 15.94 -7.47 -10.29
C ALA A 74 15.99 -6.37 -11.37
N GLY A 75 14.87 -5.76 -11.74
CA GLY A 75 14.88 -4.65 -12.69
C GLY A 75 15.16 -5.07 -14.13
N LEU A 76 14.96 -6.34 -14.47
CA LEU A 76 15.40 -6.96 -15.71
C LEU A 76 14.64 -6.52 -16.97
N VAL A 77 13.65 -5.62 -16.87
CA VAL A 77 12.98 -5.08 -18.06
C VAL A 77 13.79 -3.88 -18.58
N PRO A 78 14.44 -3.97 -19.76
CA PRO A 78 15.22 -2.88 -20.32
C PRO A 78 14.29 -1.91 -21.06
N VAL A 79 13.32 -1.34 -20.35
CA VAL A 79 12.38 -0.36 -20.92
C VAL A 79 12.50 0.97 -20.19
N ASP A 80 12.69 2.01 -20.97
CA ASP A 80 12.54 3.39 -20.51
C ASP A 80 11.05 3.72 -20.50
N GLY A 81 10.51 4.00 -19.31
CA GLY A 81 9.10 4.34 -19.13
C GLY A 81 8.19 3.15 -18.80
N ARG A 82 7.00 3.12 -19.41
CA ARG A 82 5.92 2.14 -19.12
C ARG A 82 5.39 1.49 -20.39
N LEU A 83 5.41 0.16 -20.44
CA LEU A 83 4.69 -0.63 -21.44
C LEU A 83 3.21 -0.70 -21.10
N PHE A 84 2.33 -0.54 -22.09
CA PHE A 84 0.87 -0.52 -21.91
C PHE A 84 0.42 0.49 -20.84
N ALA A 85 1.05 1.67 -20.84
CA ALA A 85 0.78 2.72 -19.88
C ALA A 85 -0.71 3.08 -19.87
N ARG A 86 -1.28 3.13 -18.67
CA ARG A 86 -2.65 3.59 -18.43
C ARG A 86 -2.61 4.77 -17.46
N PRO A 87 -3.51 5.74 -17.62
CA PRO A 87 -3.54 6.91 -16.75
C PRO A 87 -3.85 6.50 -15.31
N VAL A 88 -3.18 7.15 -14.37
CA VAL A 88 -3.51 7.06 -12.94
C VAL A 88 -4.72 7.94 -12.68
N ALA A 89 -5.72 7.42 -11.97
CA ALA A 89 -6.90 8.20 -11.63
C ALA A 89 -6.73 8.89 -10.27
N ARG A 90 -7.34 10.06 -10.14
CA ARG A 90 -7.40 10.75 -8.85
C ARG A 90 -8.18 9.88 -7.85
N GLY A 91 -7.67 9.78 -6.63
CA GLY A 91 -8.25 8.97 -5.57
C GLY A 91 -7.73 7.54 -5.53
N ASP A 92 -6.98 7.08 -6.54
CA ASP A 92 -6.36 5.76 -6.52
C ASP A 92 -5.40 5.63 -5.33
N LEU A 93 -5.41 4.47 -4.68
CA LEU A 93 -4.36 4.06 -3.76
C LEU A 93 -3.23 3.45 -4.56
N ILE A 94 -2.03 3.97 -4.41
CA ILE A 94 -0.86 3.49 -5.16
C ILE A 94 0.23 2.99 -4.22
N ALA A 95 0.85 1.89 -4.61
CA ALA A 95 2.11 1.43 -4.04
C ALA A 95 3.26 1.96 -4.89
N PHE A 96 4.31 2.52 -4.29
CA PHE A 96 5.46 3.05 -5.03
C PHE A 96 6.76 2.91 -4.23
N ARG A 97 7.90 2.88 -4.93
CA ARG A 97 9.24 2.86 -4.32
C ARG A 97 9.70 4.29 -4.07
N LEU A 98 10.07 4.61 -2.83
CA LEU A 98 10.59 5.94 -2.51
C LEU A 98 11.99 6.15 -3.12
N LEU A 99 12.32 7.39 -3.50
CA LEU A 99 13.62 7.75 -4.08
C LEU A 99 14.78 7.64 -3.07
N ARG A 100 14.49 7.75 -1.77
CA ARG A 100 15.48 7.72 -0.69
C ARG A 100 15.32 6.45 0.14
N GLY A 101 16.42 5.71 0.30
CA GLY A 101 16.57 4.62 1.27
C GLY A 101 15.98 3.28 0.83
N GLY A 102 16.83 2.23 0.81
CA GLY A 102 16.49 0.81 0.93
C GLY A 102 15.56 0.15 -0.10
N GLY A 103 14.86 0.92 -0.93
CA GLY A 103 13.76 0.43 -1.75
C GLY A 103 12.46 0.23 -0.97
N ASP A 104 12.19 0.94 0.12
CA ASP A 104 10.94 0.77 0.86
C ASP A 104 9.70 1.09 -0.01
N THR A 105 8.66 0.26 0.13
CA THR A 105 7.39 0.42 -0.58
C THR A 105 6.43 1.24 0.27
N PHE A 106 6.00 2.38 -0.26
CA PHE A 106 5.01 3.26 0.37
C PHE A 106 3.66 3.10 -0.30
N VAL A 107 2.60 3.28 0.48
CA VAL A 107 1.22 3.32 -0.01
C VAL A 107 0.61 4.65 0.39
N LYS A 108 0.08 5.37 -0.61
CA LYS A 108 -0.58 6.66 -0.46
C LYS A 108 -1.73 6.80 -1.45
N ARG A 109 -2.61 7.77 -1.20
CA ARG A 109 -3.69 8.13 -2.11
C ARG A 109 -3.27 9.25 -3.05
N VAL A 110 -3.60 9.11 -4.33
CA VAL A 110 -3.36 10.14 -5.35
C VAL A 110 -4.35 11.27 -5.19
N ILE A 111 -3.85 12.48 -4.94
CA ILE A 111 -4.66 13.68 -4.73
C ILE A 111 -4.49 14.68 -5.87
N GLY A 112 -3.26 14.92 -6.32
CA GLY A 112 -2.95 15.80 -7.45
C GLY A 112 -2.35 15.03 -8.63
N LEU A 113 -2.82 15.34 -9.82
CA LEU A 113 -2.34 14.81 -11.10
C LEU A 113 -1.35 15.79 -11.75
N PRO A 114 -0.58 15.36 -12.77
CA PRO A 114 0.39 16.23 -13.44
C PRO A 114 -0.23 17.54 -13.95
N GLY A 115 0.42 18.67 -13.68
CA GLY A 115 -0.02 20.00 -14.10
C GLY A 115 -0.96 20.73 -13.12
N GLU A 116 -1.49 20.03 -12.12
CA GLU A 116 -2.43 20.61 -11.16
C GLU A 116 -1.71 21.33 -10.02
N THR A 117 -2.45 22.18 -9.31
CA THR A 117 -1.99 22.82 -8.08
C THR A 117 -2.73 22.28 -6.88
N VAL A 118 -2.00 21.71 -5.92
CA VAL A 118 -2.56 21.25 -4.65
C VAL A 118 -2.11 22.17 -3.51
N ARG A 119 -3.02 22.52 -2.61
CA ARG A 119 -2.73 23.29 -1.39
C ARG A 119 -3.57 22.74 -0.24
N LEU A 120 -3.06 22.85 0.98
CA LEU A 120 -3.88 22.66 2.19
C LEU A 120 -4.12 24.00 2.88
N ASP A 121 -5.33 24.18 3.39
CA ASP A 121 -5.79 25.35 4.14
C ASP A 121 -6.61 24.87 5.34
N ARG A 122 -6.04 25.01 6.55
CA ARG A 122 -6.65 24.51 7.80
C ARG A 122 -7.19 23.08 7.66
N GLY A 123 -6.32 22.19 7.15
CA GLY A 123 -6.58 20.76 7.00
C GLY A 123 -7.46 20.39 5.80
N ARG A 124 -7.97 21.38 5.05
CA ARG A 124 -8.76 21.15 3.83
C ARG A 124 -7.86 21.15 2.60
N VAL A 125 -8.02 20.14 1.76
CA VAL A 125 -7.33 20.07 0.46
C VAL A 125 -8.04 20.98 -0.54
N LEU A 126 -7.25 21.75 -1.29
CA LEU A 126 -7.69 22.50 -2.46
C LEU A 126 -6.93 21.99 -3.68
N ILE A 127 -7.65 21.78 -4.78
CA ILE A 127 -7.12 21.35 -6.07
C ILE A 127 -7.51 22.43 -7.09
N ASP A 128 -6.51 23.07 -7.71
CA ASP A 128 -6.68 24.23 -8.60
C ASP A 128 -7.56 25.32 -7.99
N GLY A 129 -7.33 25.59 -6.71
CA GLY A 129 -8.07 26.58 -5.92
C GLY A 129 -9.47 26.13 -5.47
N ARG A 130 -9.97 24.97 -5.90
CA ARG A 130 -11.28 24.44 -5.49
C ARG A 130 -11.15 23.55 -4.26
N PRO A 131 -11.88 23.82 -3.17
CA PRO A 131 -11.82 22.98 -1.98
C PRO A 131 -12.45 21.61 -2.23
N VAL A 132 -11.79 20.56 -1.77
CA VAL A 132 -12.33 19.20 -1.71
C VAL A 132 -13.46 19.18 -0.68
N ALA A 133 -14.63 18.66 -1.09
CA ALA A 133 -15.79 18.61 -0.22
C ALA A 133 -15.51 17.69 0.97
N ARG A 134 -15.89 18.12 2.17
CA ARG A 134 -15.62 17.40 3.42
C ARG A 134 -16.87 17.38 4.31
N THR A 135 -17.24 16.19 4.78
CA THR A 135 -18.38 15.98 5.69
C THR A 135 -17.87 15.29 6.96
N ALA A 136 -18.21 15.84 8.12
CA ALA A 136 -17.88 15.21 9.39
C ALA A 136 -18.62 13.88 9.54
N LEU A 137 -17.92 12.86 10.04
CA LEU A 137 -18.50 11.56 10.37
C LEU A 137 -18.43 11.35 11.89
N PRO A 138 -19.24 10.44 12.45
CA PRO A 138 -19.10 10.06 13.85
C PRO A 138 -17.67 9.59 14.14
N ALA A 139 -17.08 10.08 15.23
CA ALA A 139 -15.73 9.74 15.63
C ALA A 139 -15.52 8.22 15.71
N LEU A 140 -14.33 7.78 15.31
CA LEU A 140 -13.89 6.41 15.54
C LEU A 140 -13.51 6.22 16.99
N VAL A 141 -13.82 5.04 17.54
CA VAL A 141 -13.45 4.67 18.89
C VAL A 141 -12.60 3.41 18.81
N TRP A 142 -11.37 3.50 19.30
CA TRP A 142 -10.47 2.35 19.36
C TRP A 142 -10.03 2.06 20.79
N PRO A 143 -9.98 0.79 21.20
CA PRO A 143 -9.31 0.41 22.45
C PRO A 143 -7.84 0.85 22.40
N ALA A 144 -7.32 1.39 23.49
CA ALA A 144 -5.91 1.79 23.59
C ALA A 144 -4.97 0.59 23.33
N SER A 145 -5.39 -0.61 23.74
CA SER A 145 -4.67 -1.87 23.51
C SER A 145 -4.60 -2.29 22.04
N SER A 146 -5.42 -1.71 21.15
CA SER A 146 -5.42 -2.06 19.71
C SER A 146 -4.14 -1.64 18.99
N GLY A 147 -3.40 -0.68 19.55
CA GLY A 147 -2.29 -0.03 18.86
C GLY A 147 -2.70 0.80 17.63
N LEU A 148 -3.99 1.14 17.49
CA LEU A 148 -4.50 1.98 16.40
C LEU A 148 -4.66 3.45 16.80
N CYS A 149 -4.64 3.76 18.10
CA CYS A 149 -4.71 5.14 18.58
C CYS A 149 -3.57 5.98 17.98
N PRO A 150 -3.90 7.05 17.23
CA PRO A 150 -2.90 7.98 16.73
C PRO A 150 -2.16 8.64 17.90
N GLU A 151 -0.87 8.91 17.71
CA GLU A 151 -0.09 9.68 18.66
C GLU A 151 -0.73 11.07 18.87
N GLY A 152 -0.65 11.61 20.08
CA GLY A 152 -1.25 12.91 20.43
C GLY A 152 -2.76 12.89 20.66
N VAL A 153 -3.45 11.76 20.44
CA VAL A 153 -4.86 11.61 20.82
C VAL A 153 -4.96 11.09 22.24
N ALA A 154 -5.73 11.79 23.09
CA ALA A 154 -5.95 11.39 24.48
C ALA A 154 -6.69 10.04 24.58
N VAL A 155 -6.29 9.25 25.57
CA VAL A 155 -6.95 8.00 25.94
C VAL A 155 -7.75 8.25 27.22
N SER A 156 -9.05 8.00 27.17
CA SER A 156 -9.96 8.01 28.33
C SER A 156 -10.64 6.65 28.43
N ASP A 157 -10.78 6.11 29.63
CA ASP A 157 -11.48 4.84 29.88
C ASP A 157 -10.94 3.67 29.02
N GLY A 158 -9.62 3.68 28.78
CA GLY A 158 -8.95 2.66 27.97
C GLY A 158 -9.24 2.75 26.47
N GLN A 159 -9.83 3.85 25.97
CA GLN A 159 -10.19 4.06 24.57
C GLN A 159 -9.74 5.44 24.08
N CYS A 160 -9.43 5.55 22.78
CA CYS A 160 -9.22 6.83 22.13
C CYS A 160 -10.38 7.13 21.18
N ARG A 161 -10.82 8.39 21.17
CA ARG A 161 -11.82 8.91 20.24
C ARG A 161 -11.13 9.75 19.19
N VAL A 162 -11.31 9.40 17.93
CA VAL A 162 -10.59 9.97 16.81
C VAL A 162 -11.59 10.56 15.83
N ASP A 163 -11.55 11.88 15.66
CA ASP A 163 -12.38 12.55 14.68
C ASP A 163 -12.02 12.08 13.27
N ARG A 164 -13.05 11.92 12.43
CA ARG A 164 -12.89 11.51 11.04
C ARG A 164 -13.87 12.23 10.12
N TRP A 165 -13.50 12.30 8.86
CA TRP A 165 -14.28 12.96 7.84
C TRP A 165 -14.35 12.14 6.58
N ARG A 166 -15.42 12.34 5.83
CA ARG A 166 -15.53 11.90 4.45
C ARG A 166 -15.06 13.04 3.56
N GLU A 167 -14.05 12.80 2.74
CA GLU A 167 -13.68 13.70 1.65
C GLU A 167 -14.23 13.17 0.33
N ALA A 168 -14.69 14.07 -0.54
CA ALA A 168 -15.15 13.75 -1.88
C ALA A 168 -14.37 14.56 -2.91
N LEU A 169 -13.61 13.85 -3.74
CA LEU A 169 -12.78 14.41 -4.80
C LEU A 169 -13.62 14.88 -5.98
N PRO A 170 -13.06 15.75 -6.86
CA PRO A 170 -13.79 16.28 -8.01
C PRO A 170 -14.34 15.23 -8.98
N ASN A 171 -13.76 14.03 -9.02
CA ASN A 171 -14.22 12.91 -9.84
C ASN A 171 -15.27 12.01 -9.15
N GLY A 172 -15.81 12.42 -7.99
CA GLY A 172 -16.83 11.69 -7.24
C GLY A 172 -16.30 10.59 -6.32
N VAL A 173 -15.01 10.25 -6.39
CA VAL A 173 -14.38 9.31 -5.45
C VAL A 173 -14.41 9.91 -4.05
N ALA A 174 -14.93 9.15 -3.08
CA ALA A 174 -15.01 9.58 -1.70
C ALA A 174 -14.38 8.56 -0.75
N TYR A 175 -13.65 9.04 0.25
CA TYR A 175 -12.93 8.21 1.22
C TYR A 175 -12.91 8.86 2.60
N GLN A 176 -12.49 8.09 3.60
CA GLN A 176 -12.38 8.57 4.97
C GLN A 176 -10.96 9.07 5.26
N VAL A 177 -10.86 10.16 6.02
CA VAL A 177 -9.59 10.70 6.51
C VAL A 177 -9.64 10.91 8.02
N LEU A 178 -8.48 10.79 8.66
CA LEU A 178 -8.24 11.29 10.01
C LEU A 178 -7.49 12.62 9.90
N ASP A 179 -7.88 13.57 10.74
CA ASP A 179 -7.30 14.90 10.88
C ASP A 179 -7.50 15.29 12.36
N VAL A 180 -6.57 14.86 13.18
CA VAL A 180 -6.60 14.94 14.64
C VAL A 180 -5.89 16.17 15.17
N GLN A 181 -4.99 16.81 14.40
CA GLN A 181 -4.14 17.90 14.87
C GLN A 181 -4.46 19.23 14.19
N LYS A 182 -5.36 20.01 14.82
CA LYS A 182 -5.90 21.27 14.26
C LYS A 182 -4.90 22.42 14.10
N ASP A 183 -3.72 22.33 14.72
CA ASP A 183 -2.67 23.36 14.69
C ASP A 183 -1.31 22.80 14.20
N GLY A 184 -1.33 21.71 13.43
CA GLY A 184 -0.13 21.09 12.89
C GLY A 184 0.52 21.93 11.78
N SER A 185 1.84 21.77 11.58
CA SER A 185 2.56 22.48 10.50
C SER A 185 2.10 22.08 9.09
N ASP A 186 1.35 20.98 8.97
CA ASP A 186 0.83 20.46 7.70
C ASP A 186 -0.60 20.93 7.40
N GLU A 187 -1.22 21.70 8.30
CA GLU A 187 -2.61 22.17 8.18
C GLU A 187 -2.78 23.21 7.08
N THR A 188 -1.85 24.17 7.01
CA THR A 188 -1.83 25.21 5.98
C THR A 188 -0.48 25.20 5.29
N THR A 189 -0.49 24.93 3.99
CA THR A 189 0.73 24.73 3.21
C THR A 189 0.84 25.75 2.08
N ARG A 190 2.05 25.86 1.52
CA ARG A 190 2.24 26.53 0.23
C ARG A 190 1.52 25.76 -0.88
N ALA A 191 1.32 26.42 -2.02
CA ALA A 191 0.86 25.74 -3.22
C ALA A 191 1.95 24.80 -3.77
N PHE A 192 1.53 23.59 -4.14
CA PHE A 192 2.34 22.56 -4.78
C PHE A 192 1.87 22.42 -6.23
N GLN A 193 2.67 22.92 -7.17
CA GLN A 193 2.46 22.69 -8.59
C GLN A 193 3.04 21.33 -8.95
N VAL A 194 2.17 20.38 -9.33
CA VAL A 194 2.56 19.00 -9.61
C VAL A 194 3.28 18.96 -10.96
N PRO A 195 4.57 18.58 -11.00
CA PRO A 195 5.32 18.55 -12.24
C PRO A 195 4.76 17.54 -13.24
N ALA A 196 5.05 17.74 -14.53
CA ALA A 196 4.80 16.74 -15.55
C ALA A 196 5.44 15.40 -15.15
N GLY A 197 4.74 14.29 -15.41
CA GLY A 197 5.22 12.94 -15.06
C GLY A 197 5.24 12.61 -13.56
N HIS A 198 4.70 13.47 -12.69
CA HIS A 198 4.68 13.27 -11.25
C HIS A 198 3.26 13.31 -10.68
N LEU A 199 3.10 12.74 -9.49
CA LEU A 199 1.86 12.74 -8.71
C LEU A 199 2.08 13.45 -7.38
N PHE A 200 1.01 14.07 -6.86
CA PHE A 200 0.94 14.53 -5.47
C PHE A 200 0.05 13.57 -4.68
N VAL A 201 0.60 12.99 -3.62
CA VAL A 201 -0.06 11.96 -2.83
C VAL A 201 -0.20 12.40 -1.38
N LEU A 202 -1.30 11.98 -0.74
CA LEU A 202 -1.51 12.17 0.70
C LEU A 202 -1.78 10.84 1.39
N GLY A 203 -1.48 10.79 2.68
CA GLY A 203 -2.02 9.76 3.55
C GLY A 203 -3.46 10.08 3.96
N ASP A 204 -4.27 9.04 4.15
CA ASP A 204 -5.62 9.18 4.70
C ASP A 204 -5.57 9.58 6.20
N ASN A 205 -4.48 9.28 6.89
CA ASN A 205 -4.20 9.80 8.23
C ASN A 205 -3.35 11.08 8.10
N ARG A 206 -4.01 12.23 8.02
CA ARG A 206 -3.40 13.50 7.59
C ARG A 206 -2.27 13.95 8.50
N ASP A 207 -2.38 13.81 9.81
CA ASP A 207 -1.32 14.29 10.72
C ASP A 207 -0.20 13.28 10.94
N ARG A 208 -0.41 12.03 10.51
CA ARG A 208 0.52 10.93 10.73
C ARG A 208 1.00 10.33 9.43
N SER A 209 1.23 11.18 8.43
CA SER A 209 1.66 10.77 7.11
C SER A 209 2.82 11.60 6.58
N LYS A 210 3.97 10.94 6.39
CA LYS A 210 5.09 11.48 5.61
C LYS A 210 4.83 11.30 4.11
N ASP A 211 4.08 12.24 3.53
CA ASP A 211 3.64 12.22 2.12
C ASP A 211 4.16 13.42 1.33
N SER A 212 3.49 13.82 0.23
CA SER A 212 3.98 14.85 -0.69
C SER A 212 4.03 16.26 -0.09
N ARG A 213 3.41 16.49 1.07
CA ARG A 213 3.55 17.75 1.81
C ARG A 213 4.99 17.99 2.28
N HIS A 214 5.74 16.92 2.48
CA HIS A 214 7.13 16.99 2.92
C HIS A 214 8.11 16.76 1.77
N PRO A 215 9.29 17.40 1.81
CA PRO A 215 10.36 17.14 0.84
C PRO A 215 10.84 15.69 0.93
N LEU A 216 11.52 15.21 -0.12
CA LEU A 216 12.08 13.85 -0.20
C LEU A 216 13.07 13.50 0.94
N SER A 217 13.61 14.51 1.63
CA SER A 217 14.43 14.31 2.83
C SER A 217 13.62 13.85 4.05
N VAL A 218 12.29 13.97 4.04
CA VAL A 218 11.44 13.66 5.20
C VAL A 218 10.23 12.80 4.81
N GLY A 219 9.63 13.03 3.63
CA GLY A 219 8.46 12.29 3.16
C GLY A 219 8.53 11.93 1.68
N ALA A 220 7.37 11.86 1.04
CA ALA A 220 7.27 11.32 -0.31
C ALA A 220 7.72 12.29 -1.39
N GLY A 221 7.68 13.61 -1.14
CA GLY A 221 7.79 14.62 -2.19
C GLY A 221 6.79 14.37 -3.32
N TYR A 222 7.06 14.90 -4.51
CA TYR A 222 6.33 14.48 -5.71
C TYR A 222 6.74 13.06 -6.08
N VAL A 223 5.77 12.22 -6.45
CA VAL A 223 6.00 10.81 -6.79
C VAL A 223 6.12 10.67 -8.30
N PRO A 224 7.29 10.31 -8.85
CA PRO A 224 7.44 10.04 -10.28
C PRO A 224 6.57 8.86 -10.73
N LEU A 225 5.91 8.97 -11.89
CA LEU A 225 5.06 7.90 -12.43
C LEU A 225 5.83 6.59 -12.68
N ASP A 226 7.11 6.65 -13.02
CA ASP A 226 7.96 5.47 -13.23
C ASP A 226 8.25 4.70 -11.94
N ARG A 227 8.03 5.29 -10.76
CA ARG A 227 8.22 4.65 -9.44
C ARG A 227 7.00 3.95 -8.89
N VAL A 228 5.83 4.17 -9.51
CA VAL A 228 4.59 3.51 -9.10
C VAL A 228 4.67 2.01 -9.42
N LEU A 229 4.47 1.15 -8.43
CA LEU A 229 4.47 -0.30 -8.61
C LEU A 229 3.13 -0.80 -9.15
N GLY A 230 2.03 -0.18 -8.73
CA GLY A 230 0.69 -0.57 -9.13
C GLY A 230 -0.38 0.07 -8.25
N ARG A 231 -1.65 -0.26 -8.55
CA ARG A 231 -2.81 0.18 -7.77
C ARG A 231 -3.10 -0.79 -6.64
N VAL A 232 -3.46 -0.28 -5.47
CA VAL A 232 -3.92 -1.07 -4.33
C VAL A 232 -5.43 -1.18 -4.41
N ASP A 233 -5.94 -2.33 -4.88
CA ASP A 233 -7.38 -2.53 -5.07
C ASP A 233 -8.05 -3.17 -3.86
N ARG A 234 -7.32 -4.02 -3.14
CA ARG A 234 -7.90 -4.87 -2.09
C ARG A 234 -6.95 -5.12 -0.94
N VAL A 235 -7.53 -5.42 0.22
CA VAL A 235 -6.85 -6.07 1.34
C VAL A 235 -7.10 -7.56 1.24
N LEU A 236 -6.04 -8.36 1.18
CA LEU A 236 -6.14 -9.82 1.15
C LEU A 236 -6.52 -10.34 2.52
N TYR A 237 -5.75 -9.94 3.51
CA TYR A 237 -5.95 -10.26 4.91
C TYR A 237 -5.19 -9.27 5.79
N SER A 238 -5.53 -9.24 7.08
CA SER A 238 -4.82 -8.42 8.06
C SER A 238 -4.42 -9.26 9.26
N ARG A 239 -3.17 -9.11 9.69
CA ARG A 239 -2.66 -9.69 10.93
C ARG A 239 -2.17 -8.57 11.85
N PRO A 240 -2.78 -8.39 13.04
CA PRO A 240 -2.34 -7.37 13.97
C PRO A 240 -0.84 -7.48 14.26
N PRO A 241 -0.12 -6.36 14.47
CA PRO A 241 1.30 -6.39 14.77
C PRO A 241 1.66 -7.24 16.02
N GLN A 242 0.72 -7.38 16.97
CA GLN A 242 0.92 -8.20 18.17
C GLN A 242 0.55 -9.69 17.99
N ALA A 243 0.14 -10.13 16.79
CA ALA A 243 -0.28 -11.50 16.55
C ALA A 243 0.88 -12.49 16.72
N ALA A 244 0.61 -13.64 17.35
CA ALA A 244 1.60 -14.69 17.51
C ALA A 244 2.17 -15.19 16.16
N PRO A 245 3.41 -15.73 16.13
CA PRO A 245 3.98 -16.33 14.93
C PRO A 245 3.09 -17.42 14.33
N VAL A 246 3.08 -17.53 13.00
CA VAL A 246 2.12 -18.41 12.27
C VAL A 246 2.21 -19.89 12.67
N TRP A 247 3.38 -20.34 13.15
CA TRP A 247 3.60 -21.73 13.57
C TRP A 247 2.95 -22.07 14.92
N ARG A 248 2.59 -21.07 15.76
CA ARG A 248 1.82 -21.29 16.99
C ARG A 248 0.31 -21.49 16.76
N LEU A 249 -0.17 -21.35 15.53
CA LEU A 249 -1.58 -21.51 15.19
C LEU A 249 -2.05 -22.98 15.15
N TRP A 250 -1.12 -23.94 15.18
CA TRP A 250 -1.45 -25.36 15.31
C TRP A 250 -1.77 -25.66 16.79
N GLY A 251 -3.03 -25.47 17.19
CA GLY A 251 -3.56 -25.93 18.48
C GLY A 251 -4.24 -24.88 19.35
N GLN A 252 -4.05 -23.58 19.10
CA GLN A 252 -4.81 -22.51 19.77
C GLN A 252 -5.48 -21.60 18.74
N ARG A 253 -6.82 -21.54 18.77
CA ARG A 253 -7.63 -20.53 18.07
C ARG A 253 -7.37 -19.19 18.75
N ASP A 254 -6.31 -18.50 18.33
CA ASP A 254 -6.14 -17.10 18.70
C ASP A 254 -7.00 -16.24 17.75
N GLU A 255 -8.21 -15.93 18.18
CA GLU A 255 -9.14 -15.03 17.46
C GLU A 255 -8.55 -13.62 17.28
N ARG A 256 -7.44 -13.29 17.95
CA ARG A 256 -6.71 -12.02 17.80
C ARG A 256 -5.62 -12.07 16.72
N ALA A 257 -5.37 -13.23 16.11
CA ALA A 257 -4.33 -13.37 15.08
C ALA A 257 -4.73 -12.81 13.70
N PHE A 258 -6.03 -12.59 13.48
CA PHE A 258 -6.62 -12.24 12.19
C PHE A 258 -7.74 -11.21 12.35
N ARG A 259 -7.94 -10.33 11.36
CA ARG A 259 -9.11 -9.43 11.30
C ARG A 259 -10.06 -9.89 10.19
N PRO A 260 -11.14 -10.64 10.50
CA PRO A 260 -12.04 -11.22 9.49
C PRO A 260 -12.70 -10.19 8.58
N ASP A 261 -13.04 -9.02 9.11
CA ASP A 261 -13.62 -7.88 8.38
C ASP A 261 -12.71 -7.31 7.29
N ARG A 262 -11.43 -7.68 7.32
CA ARG A 262 -10.40 -7.27 6.35
C ARG A 262 -10.13 -8.32 5.28
N TRP A 263 -10.74 -9.50 5.36
CA TRP A 263 -10.57 -10.55 4.36
C TRP A 263 -11.18 -10.13 3.03
N TRP A 264 -10.37 -10.12 1.97
CA TRP A 264 -10.78 -9.79 0.60
C TRP A 264 -11.57 -8.47 0.48
N LYS A 265 -11.21 -7.47 1.30
CA LYS A 265 -11.91 -6.20 1.37
C LYS A 265 -11.52 -5.29 0.20
N GLU A 266 -12.52 -4.76 -0.50
CA GLU A 266 -12.36 -3.73 -1.54
C GLU A 266 -12.15 -2.34 -0.92
N LEU A 267 -11.42 -1.48 -1.65
CA LEU A 267 -10.92 -0.18 -1.17
C LEU A 267 -11.45 1.00 -1.99
#